data_AF-A0AB72UJ98-F1
#
_entry.id   AF-A0AB72UJ98-F1
#
_cell.length_a   1.000
_cell.length_b   1.000
_cell.length_c   1.000
_cell.angle_alpha   90.00
_cell.angle_beta   90.00
_cell.angle_gamma   90.00
#
_symmetry.space_group_name_H-M   'P 1'
#
loop_
_entity.id
_entity.type
_entity.pdbx_description
1 polymer ?
#
loop_
_entity_poly.entity_id
_entity_poly.type
_entity_poly.pdbx_seq_one_letter_code
_entity_poly.pdbx_strand_id
1 'polypeptide(L)'
;MKALSAKGTVVYLGAFDGIDGFLYSGIQGEKADKEIIYKTVYVSPNGQYLIDGYMIDADGRNISRMQLVAMSGGELVSDADTKFGKEEIIQSILDFKMYFDLGFLDTLRTIAFPYAVPGENQNRFNTIYLPQGGKSVIVGTAYDLDGDNVTQMQITKLIDGQKFGVEKIVAEQSAAEATVGSDASAVDARVANELDALLSGDPAPIARPANDPETESSQEEQQGVQEPDQVDDPAASAEARKFAALSQISHFSVGGEGPDIPEINIIIDAKCPYCHDFWNKVRVLVEKKMLRLNVSMAAFKDEASVSLAATILDAKDPAAVFAQVMNGSIANSQITQLTESSREKIYATHQVMDEFDLRVSPLITFVSKDGQPTIVEGAPKDIVAFLSQVYDPEKLVAALRKQQ
;
A
#
# COMPACT_ATOMS: atom_id res chain seq x y z
N MET A 1 13.67 2.63 3.17
CA MET A 1 12.74 3.71 2.74
C MET A 1 13.41 4.87 2.03
N LYS A 2 14.31 5.64 2.68
CA LYS A 2 15.04 6.77 2.04
C LYS A 2 15.75 6.39 0.72
N ALA A 3 16.28 5.18 0.63
CA ALA A 3 16.91 4.63 -0.57
C ALA A 3 15.91 4.33 -1.72
N LEU A 4 14.70 3.85 -1.39
CA LEU A 4 13.65 3.57 -2.38
C LEU A 4 13.00 4.86 -2.89
N SER A 5 12.74 5.82 -1.99
CA SER A 5 12.17 7.12 -2.35
C SER A 5 13.10 7.98 -3.22
N ALA A 6 14.40 7.69 -3.25
CA ALA A 6 15.36 8.38 -4.11
C ALA A 6 15.25 7.95 -5.58
N LYS A 7 14.64 6.79 -5.87
CA LYS A 7 14.57 6.17 -7.20
C LYS A 7 13.13 6.01 -7.73
N GLY A 8 12.14 6.43 -6.97
CA GLY A 8 10.72 6.25 -7.32
C GLY A 8 9.80 6.64 -6.16
N THR A 9 8.51 6.47 -6.37
CA THR A 9 7.47 6.80 -5.40
C THR A 9 7.13 5.57 -4.56
N VAL A 10 6.92 5.74 -3.25
CA VAL A 10 6.58 4.64 -2.34
C VAL A 10 5.27 4.95 -1.60
N VAL A 11 4.24 4.12 -1.76
CA VAL A 11 3.00 4.13 -0.95
C VAL A 11 3.14 3.11 0.15
N TYR A 12 2.63 3.39 1.33
CA TYR A 12 2.36 2.34 2.31
C TYR A 12 1.02 1.67 2.02
N LEU A 13 1.01 0.34 1.89
CA LEU A 13 -0.17 -0.48 1.60
C LEU A 13 -0.87 -1.00 2.86
N GLY A 14 -0.27 -0.81 4.04
CA GLY A 14 -0.74 -1.43 5.28
C GLY A 14 0.18 -2.54 5.76
N ALA A 15 -0.07 -2.97 7.00
CA ALA A 15 0.57 -4.13 7.58
C ALA A 15 -0.38 -5.32 7.41
N PHE A 16 0.14 -6.44 6.95
CA PHE A 16 -0.57 -7.71 6.94
C PHE A 16 0.33 -8.79 7.54
N ASP A 17 -0.24 -9.58 8.44
CA ASP A 17 0.49 -10.63 9.15
C ASP A 17 1.77 -10.14 9.89
N GLY A 18 1.72 -8.89 10.37
CA GLY A 18 2.85 -8.23 11.04
C GLY A 18 3.92 -7.68 10.10
N ILE A 19 3.69 -7.72 8.79
CA ILE A 19 4.64 -7.25 7.77
C ILE A 19 4.12 -6.01 7.08
N ASP A 20 4.94 -4.96 7.08
CA ASP A 20 4.65 -3.71 6.40
C ASP A 20 4.83 -3.89 4.88
N GLY A 21 3.75 -3.65 4.13
CA GLY A 21 3.74 -3.68 2.68
C GLY A 21 3.77 -2.27 2.08
N PHE A 22 4.46 -2.13 0.96
CA PHE A 22 4.59 -0.88 0.22
C PHE A 22 4.40 -1.09 -1.27
N LEU A 23 3.85 -0.10 -1.95
CA LEU A 23 3.84 -0.03 -3.41
C LEU A 23 4.96 0.90 -3.84
N TYR A 24 5.93 0.35 -4.56
CA TYR A 24 6.93 1.12 -5.27
C TYR A 24 6.47 1.37 -6.71
N SER A 25 6.54 2.63 -7.14
CA SER A 25 6.39 3.05 -8.52
C SER A 25 7.69 3.69 -8.99
N GLY A 26 8.26 3.21 -10.09
CA GLY A 26 9.51 3.72 -10.64
C GLY A 26 9.46 3.78 -12.16
N ILE A 27 10.42 4.48 -12.75
CA ILE A 27 10.61 4.44 -14.21
C ILE A 27 11.70 3.42 -14.50
N GLN A 28 11.37 2.36 -15.26
CA GLN A 28 12.32 1.38 -15.74
C GLN A 28 12.50 1.53 -17.26
N GLY A 29 13.73 1.37 -17.76
CA GLY A 29 14.08 1.45 -19.18
C GLY A 29 15.12 2.54 -19.50
N GLU A 30 15.87 2.34 -20.60
CA GLU A 30 16.81 3.34 -21.12
C GLU A 30 16.19 4.11 -22.30
N LYS A 31 16.28 5.45 -22.26
CA LYS A 31 15.84 6.37 -23.33
C LYS A 31 14.34 6.29 -23.68
N ALA A 32 13.97 5.87 -24.90
CA ALA A 32 12.64 6.11 -25.48
C ALA A 32 11.54 5.19 -24.94
N ASP A 33 11.91 4.09 -24.26
CA ASP A 33 11.01 3.05 -23.74
C ASP A 33 10.90 3.13 -22.22
N LYS A 34 10.64 4.32 -21.68
CA LYS A 34 10.43 4.52 -20.24
C LYS A 34 9.05 4.02 -19.85
N GLU A 35 9.00 2.91 -19.13
CA GLU A 35 7.77 2.36 -18.58
C GLU A 35 7.69 2.64 -17.08
N ILE A 36 6.48 2.99 -16.61
CA ILE A 36 6.21 3.10 -15.18
C ILE A 36 5.98 1.68 -14.67
N ILE A 37 6.88 1.21 -13.82
CA ILE A 37 6.76 -0.08 -13.16
C ILE A 37 6.10 0.08 -11.80
N TYR A 38 5.17 -0.82 -11.49
CA TYR A 38 4.56 -0.94 -10.18
C TYR A 38 5.00 -2.25 -9.55
N LYS A 39 5.56 -2.18 -8.35
CA LYS A 39 6.03 -3.34 -7.60
C LYS A 39 5.58 -3.26 -6.15
N THR A 40 5.25 -4.39 -5.56
CA THR A 40 5.07 -4.47 -4.11
C THR A 40 6.38 -4.84 -3.43
N VAL A 41 6.66 -4.15 -2.33
CA VAL A 41 7.85 -4.35 -1.52
C VAL A 41 7.42 -4.51 -0.07
N TYR A 42 7.92 -5.55 0.59
CA TYR A 42 7.64 -5.83 2.00
C TYR A 42 8.89 -5.57 2.85
N VAL A 43 8.70 -5.04 4.05
CA VAL A 43 9.82 -4.75 4.96
C VAL A 43 9.85 -5.81 6.07
N SER A 44 11.00 -6.43 6.31
CA SER A 44 11.16 -7.36 7.43
C SER A 44 10.86 -6.66 8.77
N PRO A 45 10.39 -7.37 9.81
CA PRO A 45 10.03 -6.76 11.09
C PRO A 45 11.13 -5.91 11.74
N ASN A 46 12.40 -6.31 11.63
CA ASN A 46 13.55 -5.54 12.10
C ASN A 46 13.97 -4.37 11.17
N GLY A 47 13.32 -4.19 10.03
CA GLY A 47 13.59 -3.13 9.06
C GLY A 47 14.87 -3.28 8.23
N GLN A 48 15.58 -4.40 8.33
CA GLN A 48 16.88 -4.62 7.66
C GLN A 48 16.77 -5.17 6.24
N TYR A 49 15.63 -5.75 5.88
CA TYR A 49 15.44 -6.39 4.59
C TYR A 49 14.19 -5.89 3.87
N LEU A 50 14.30 -5.80 2.54
CA LEU A 50 13.25 -5.46 1.61
C LEU A 50 12.96 -6.66 0.72
N ILE A 51 11.72 -7.10 0.65
CA ILE A 51 11.31 -8.23 -0.18
C ILE A 51 10.51 -7.70 -1.36
N ASP A 52 11.11 -7.69 -2.55
CA ASP A 52 10.44 -7.41 -3.83
C ASP A 52 9.63 -8.67 -4.22
N GLY A 53 8.31 -8.57 -4.19
CA GLY A 53 7.45 -9.74 -4.35
C GLY A 53 5.99 -9.47 -4.05
N TYR A 54 5.20 -10.55 -3.95
CA TYR A 54 3.76 -10.51 -3.69
C TYR A 54 3.39 -11.34 -2.47
N MET A 55 2.38 -10.90 -1.74
CA MET A 55 1.85 -11.56 -0.57
C MET A 55 0.59 -12.35 -0.92
N ILE A 56 0.60 -13.61 -0.51
CA ILE A 56 -0.48 -14.56 -0.68
C ILE A 56 -1.06 -14.88 0.70
N ASP A 57 -2.37 -14.74 0.88
CA ASP A 57 -3.05 -15.10 2.14
C ASP A 57 -3.19 -16.63 2.30
N ALA A 58 -3.62 -17.08 3.47
CA ALA A 58 -3.84 -18.50 3.77
C ALA A 58 -4.87 -19.17 2.84
N ASP A 59 -5.79 -18.41 2.25
CA ASP A 59 -6.78 -18.90 1.28
C ASP A 59 -6.22 -18.95 -0.16
N GLY A 60 -5.01 -18.42 -0.36
CA GLY A 60 -4.31 -18.42 -1.63
C GLY A 60 -4.56 -17.21 -2.52
N ARG A 61 -5.14 -16.16 -1.96
CA ARG A 61 -5.45 -14.94 -2.69
C ARG A 61 -4.22 -14.02 -2.68
N ASN A 62 -3.90 -13.47 -3.85
CA ASN A 62 -2.82 -12.49 -3.98
C ASN A 62 -3.31 -11.11 -3.51
N ILE A 63 -3.02 -10.79 -2.25
CA ILE A 63 -3.45 -9.56 -1.59
C ILE A 63 -2.81 -8.34 -2.25
N SER A 64 -1.53 -8.44 -2.62
CA SER A 64 -0.79 -7.39 -3.33
C SER A 64 -1.50 -7.00 -4.61
N ARG A 65 -1.92 -7.98 -5.41
CA ARG A 65 -2.60 -7.75 -6.67
C ARG A 65 -3.97 -7.11 -6.45
N MET A 66 -4.75 -7.58 -5.49
CA MET A 66 -6.05 -6.98 -5.19
C MET A 66 -5.92 -5.49 -4.84
N GLN A 67 -4.88 -5.14 -4.09
CA GLN A 67 -4.55 -3.75 -3.77
C GLN A 67 -4.11 -2.97 -5.02
N LEU A 68 -3.21 -3.53 -5.83
CA LEU A 68 -2.76 -2.93 -7.08
C LEU A 68 -3.92 -2.64 -8.05
N VAL A 69 -4.80 -3.62 -8.28
CA VAL A 69 -5.98 -3.50 -9.15
C VAL A 69 -6.95 -2.43 -8.64
N ALA A 70 -7.20 -2.40 -7.32
CA ALA A 70 -8.06 -1.41 -6.70
C ALA A 70 -7.48 0.01 -6.84
N MET A 71 -6.16 0.15 -6.73
CA MET A 71 -5.46 1.43 -6.86
C MET A 71 -5.31 1.87 -8.33
N SER A 72 -5.21 0.93 -9.26
CA SER A 72 -5.04 1.21 -10.69
C SER A 72 -6.34 1.46 -11.45
N GLY A 73 -7.50 1.35 -10.79
CA GLY A 73 -8.79 1.38 -11.48
C GLY A 73 -9.02 0.20 -12.44
N GLY A 74 -8.30 -0.91 -12.25
CA GLY A 74 -8.46 -2.14 -13.04
C GLY A 74 -7.60 -2.30 -14.31
N GLU A 75 -6.89 -1.26 -14.78
CA GLU A 75 -6.21 -1.30 -16.10
C GLU A 75 -4.73 -1.76 -16.08
N LEU A 76 -4.04 -1.72 -14.94
CA LEU A 76 -2.56 -1.80 -14.91
C LEU A 76 -1.95 -3.19 -14.67
N VAL A 77 -2.72 -4.28 -14.66
CA VAL A 77 -2.17 -5.59 -14.28
C VAL A 77 -2.36 -6.63 -15.38
N SER A 78 -1.25 -7.09 -15.96
CA SER A 78 -1.24 -8.11 -17.00
C SER A 78 -1.82 -9.44 -16.49
N ASP A 79 -2.39 -10.23 -17.40
CA ASP A 79 -2.87 -11.59 -17.10
C ASP A 79 -1.71 -12.56 -16.79
N ALA A 80 -0.49 -12.29 -17.26
CA ALA A 80 0.67 -13.13 -16.92
C ALA A 80 0.99 -13.07 -15.40
N ASP A 81 0.76 -11.92 -14.77
CA ASP A 81 0.93 -11.72 -13.33
C ASP A 81 -0.26 -12.27 -12.51
N THR A 82 -1.31 -12.83 -13.14
CA THR A 82 -2.47 -13.45 -12.43
C THR A 82 -2.17 -14.87 -11.95
N LYS A 83 -1.09 -15.42 -12.50
CA LYS A 83 -0.51 -16.75 -12.30
C LYS A 83 -0.67 -17.33 -10.89
N PHE A 84 0.12 -16.67 -10.04
CA PHE A 84 0.83 -17.30 -8.95
C PHE A 84 0.00 -17.33 -7.67
N GLY A 85 -1.07 -18.13 -7.69
CA GLY A 85 -1.92 -18.42 -6.53
C GLY A 85 -1.39 -19.60 -5.69
N LYS A 86 -2.02 -19.86 -4.55
CA LYS A 86 -1.68 -20.99 -3.65
C LYS A 86 -1.61 -22.34 -4.36
N GLU A 87 -2.49 -22.61 -5.32
CA GLU A 87 -2.46 -23.86 -6.08
C GLU A 87 -1.17 -24.00 -6.90
N GLU A 88 -0.65 -22.93 -7.49
CA GLU A 88 0.60 -22.96 -8.25
C GLU A 88 1.83 -23.07 -7.34
N ILE A 89 1.79 -22.43 -6.15
CA ILE A 89 2.84 -22.57 -5.13
C ILE A 89 2.86 -24.02 -4.63
N ILE A 90 1.70 -24.57 -4.28
CA ILE A 90 1.55 -25.96 -3.83
C ILE A 90 2.00 -26.91 -4.94
N GLN A 91 1.51 -26.73 -6.17
CA GLN A 91 1.89 -27.57 -7.30
C GLN A 91 3.39 -27.50 -7.58
N SER A 92 4.01 -26.31 -7.50
CA SER A 92 5.46 -26.17 -7.64
C SER A 92 6.23 -26.92 -6.55
N ILE A 93 5.77 -26.87 -5.30
CA ILE A 93 6.39 -27.61 -4.20
C ILE A 93 6.20 -29.13 -4.41
N LEU A 94 5.03 -29.57 -4.84
CA LEU A 94 4.68 -30.97 -5.06
C LEU A 94 5.41 -31.57 -6.28
N ASP A 95 5.52 -30.82 -7.39
CA ASP A 95 6.15 -31.25 -8.63
C ASP A 95 7.63 -31.55 -8.42
N PHE A 96 8.31 -30.71 -7.65
CA PHE A 96 9.74 -30.88 -7.39
C PHE A 96 10.04 -31.83 -6.24
N LYS A 97 9.02 -32.23 -5.45
CA LYS A 97 9.13 -33.12 -4.27
C LYS A 97 10.24 -32.72 -3.28
N MET A 98 10.72 -31.48 -3.37
CA MET A 98 11.92 -31.00 -2.70
C MET A 98 11.86 -29.50 -2.51
N TYR A 99 12.02 -29.07 -1.27
CA TYR A 99 12.19 -27.68 -0.88
C TYR A 99 13.38 -27.57 0.07
N PHE A 100 13.96 -26.39 0.13
CA PHE A 100 15.14 -26.10 0.92
C PHE A 100 14.79 -25.04 1.95
N ASP A 101 14.92 -25.40 3.22
CA ASP A 101 14.83 -24.43 4.31
C ASP A 101 16.13 -23.61 4.33
N LEU A 102 16.03 -22.32 3.99
CA LEU A 102 17.14 -21.37 4.01
C LEU A 102 17.33 -20.73 5.39
N GLY A 103 16.59 -21.19 6.40
CA GLY A 103 16.60 -20.67 7.75
C GLY A 103 15.71 -19.44 7.89
N PHE A 104 16.17 -18.47 8.67
CA PHE A 104 15.41 -17.26 8.96
C PHE A 104 16.09 -16.03 8.35
N LEU A 105 15.28 -15.19 7.73
CA LEU A 105 15.61 -13.81 7.42
C LEU A 105 14.88 -12.94 8.43
N ASP A 106 15.61 -12.43 9.42
CA ASP A 106 15.01 -11.86 10.63
C ASP A 106 14.11 -12.88 11.35
N THR A 107 12.80 -12.66 11.35
CA THR A 107 11.79 -13.54 11.92
C THR A 107 11.04 -14.34 10.86
N LEU A 108 11.35 -14.11 9.57
CA LEU A 108 10.70 -14.74 8.44
C LEU A 108 11.39 -16.06 8.12
N ARG A 109 10.67 -17.17 8.24
CA ARG A 109 11.21 -18.45 7.77
C ARG A 109 11.28 -18.42 6.25
N THR A 110 12.43 -18.74 5.68
CA THR A 110 12.70 -18.63 4.25
C THR A 110 12.80 -20.02 3.65
N ILE A 111 11.98 -20.31 2.64
CA ILE A 111 11.98 -21.60 1.95
C ILE A 111 12.21 -21.34 0.46
N ALA A 112 13.16 -22.05 -0.13
CA ALA A 112 13.40 -22.05 -1.56
C ALA A 112 12.94 -23.36 -2.19
N PHE A 113 12.39 -23.27 -3.40
CA PHE A 113 12.06 -24.46 -4.19
C PHE A 113 12.46 -24.23 -5.64
N PRO A 114 13.01 -25.25 -6.31
CA PRO A 114 13.42 -25.13 -7.70
C PRO A 114 12.20 -24.90 -8.61
N TYR A 115 12.41 -24.22 -9.72
CA TYR A 115 11.43 -24.16 -10.81
C TYR A 115 12.14 -24.26 -12.16
N ALA A 116 11.49 -24.91 -13.11
CA ALA A 116 12.02 -25.08 -14.46
C ALA A 116 11.43 -24.00 -15.38
N VAL A 117 12.30 -23.33 -16.14
CA VAL A 117 11.88 -22.48 -17.26
C VAL A 117 12.05 -23.29 -18.54
N PRO A 118 11.00 -23.54 -19.32
CA PRO A 118 11.12 -24.25 -20.58
C PRO A 118 12.16 -23.59 -21.51
N GLY A 119 13.22 -24.31 -21.84
CA GLY A 119 14.29 -23.83 -22.73
C GLY A 119 15.50 -23.18 -22.04
N GLU A 120 15.52 -23.05 -20.71
CA GLU A 120 16.71 -22.61 -19.96
C GLU A 120 17.36 -23.77 -19.19
N ASN A 121 18.68 -23.88 -19.26
CA ASN A 121 19.48 -24.87 -18.50
C ASN A 121 19.95 -24.35 -17.13
N GLN A 122 19.25 -23.36 -16.54
CA GLN A 122 19.65 -22.78 -15.26
C GLN A 122 18.75 -23.26 -14.12
N ASN A 123 19.37 -23.68 -13.01
CA ASN A 123 18.68 -24.00 -11.76
C ASN A 123 18.18 -22.69 -11.13
N ARG A 124 16.91 -22.36 -11.39
CA ARG A 124 16.25 -21.21 -10.77
C ARG A 124 15.50 -21.68 -9.53
N PHE A 125 15.39 -20.79 -8.54
CA PHE A 125 14.62 -21.03 -7.33
C PHE A 125 13.60 -19.92 -7.15
N ASN A 126 12.40 -20.29 -6.76
CA ASN A 126 11.46 -19.39 -6.15
C ASN A 126 11.67 -19.43 -4.64
N THR A 127 11.40 -18.31 -3.97
CA THR A 127 11.51 -18.20 -2.52
C THR A 127 10.24 -17.66 -1.91
N ILE A 128 9.86 -18.27 -0.79
CA ILE A 128 8.79 -17.81 0.08
C ILE A 128 9.34 -17.42 1.45
N TYR A 129 8.79 -16.35 2.00
CA TYR A 129 9.04 -15.85 3.35
C TYR A 129 7.77 -15.99 4.15
N LEU A 130 7.84 -16.72 5.27
CA LEU A 130 6.72 -16.99 6.14
C LEU A 130 6.81 -16.07 7.37
N PRO A 131 5.88 -15.12 7.54
CA PRO A 131 5.76 -14.34 8.76
C PRO A 131 5.38 -15.22 9.94
N GLN A 132 5.77 -14.79 11.15
CA GLN A 132 5.45 -15.53 12.38
C GLN A 132 3.95 -15.68 12.65
N GLY A 133 3.13 -14.76 12.11
CA GLY A 133 1.68 -14.84 12.28
C GLY A 133 1.02 -15.97 11.47
N GLY A 134 1.71 -16.53 10.47
CA GLY A 134 1.29 -17.72 9.72
C GLY A 134 0.04 -17.55 8.85
N LYS A 135 -0.44 -16.31 8.65
CA LYS A 135 -1.66 -16.01 7.88
C LYS A 135 -1.37 -15.67 6.41
N SER A 136 -0.10 -15.55 6.06
CA SER A 136 0.35 -15.28 4.69
C SER A 136 1.72 -15.87 4.40
N VAL A 137 2.07 -15.84 3.12
CA VAL A 137 3.45 -16.00 2.64
C VAL A 137 3.77 -14.87 1.68
N ILE A 138 5.02 -14.45 1.64
CA ILE A 138 5.52 -13.50 0.64
C ILE A 138 6.35 -14.28 -0.35
N VAL A 139 5.95 -14.28 -1.62
CA VAL A 139 6.70 -14.87 -2.74
C VAL A 139 7.56 -13.77 -3.35
N GLY A 140 8.88 -13.91 -3.35
CA GLY A 140 9.74 -12.87 -3.91
C GLY A 140 11.23 -13.01 -3.64
N THR A 141 11.94 -11.90 -3.78
CA THR A 141 13.39 -11.78 -3.58
C THR A 141 13.68 -10.73 -2.52
N ALA A 142 14.48 -11.11 -1.53
CA ALA A 142 14.94 -10.25 -0.44
C ALA A 142 16.27 -9.59 -0.75
N TYR A 143 16.34 -8.30 -0.42
CA TYR A 143 17.51 -7.44 -0.52
C TYR A 143 17.78 -6.83 0.84
N ASP A 144 19.05 -6.59 1.17
CA ASP A 144 19.40 -5.78 2.34
C ASP A 144 19.33 -4.27 2.02
N LEU A 145 19.71 -3.45 3.00
CA LEU A 145 19.68 -1.98 2.88
C LEU A 145 20.70 -1.42 1.90
N ASP A 146 21.75 -2.17 1.58
CA ASP A 146 22.76 -1.81 0.59
C ASP A 146 22.32 -2.21 -0.84
N GLY A 147 21.26 -3.02 -0.94
CA GLY A 147 20.68 -3.49 -2.19
C GLY A 147 21.26 -4.81 -2.67
N ASP A 148 22.02 -5.51 -1.82
CA ASP A 148 22.56 -6.82 -2.15
C ASP A 148 21.45 -7.87 -2.07
N ASN A 149 21.43 -8.79 -3.04
CA ASN A 149 20.41 -9.85 -3.12
C ASN A 149 20.73 -10.97 -2.12
N VAL A 150 20.14 -10.85 -0.92
CA VAL A 150 20.35 -11.79 0.20
C VAL A 150 19.81 -13.18 -0.12
N THR A 151 18.70 -13.26 -0.85
CA THR A 151 18.12 -14.53 -1.32
C THR A 151 19.10 -15.32 -2.16
N GLN A 152 19.71 -14.69 -3.15
CA GLN A 152 20.69 -15.32 -4.02
C GLN A 152 21.92 -15.75 -3.21
N MET A 153 22.34 -14.97 -2.22
CA MET A 153 23.43 -15.36 -1.32
C MET A 153 23.08 -16.60 -0.48
N GLN A 154 21.86 -16.71 0.05
CA GLN A 154 21.40 -17.88 0.79
C GLN A 154 21.35 -19.13 -0.10
N ILE A 155 20.82 -19.00 -1.32
CA ILE A 155 20.77 -20.08 -2.32
C ILE A 155 22.19 -20.52 -2.73
N THR A 156 23.09 -19.57 -2.99
CA THR A 156 24.46 -19.88 -3.42
C THR A 156 25.22 -20.60 -2.31
N LYS A 157 25.08 -20.16 -1.05
CA LYS A 157 25.66 -20.86 0.11
C LYS A 157 25.14 -22.28 0.26
N LEU A 158 23.86 -22.51 -0.04
CA LEU A 158 23.28 -23.84 -0.07
C LEU A 158 23.87 -24.68 -1.22
N ILE A 159 23.98 -24.15 -2.43
CA ILE A 159 24.54 -24.89 -3.57
C ILE A 159 26.04 -25.21 -3.39
N ASP A 160 26.81 -24.30 -2.79
CA ASP A 160 28.26 -24.45 -2.62
C ASP A 160 28.63 -25.24 -1.35
N GLY A 161 27.93 -25.01 -0.24
CA GLY A 161 28.21 -25.64 1.05
C GLY A 161 27.74 -27.10 1.14
N GLN A 162 26.84 -27.48 0.26
CA GLN A 162 26.25 -28.78 0.13
C GLN A 162 26.69 -29.20 -1.29
N LYS A 163 27.67 -30.11 -1.48
CA LYS A 163 28.06 -30.61 -2.83
C LYS A 163 26.89 -31.36 -3.49
N PHE A 164 25.84 -30.65 -3.89
CA PHE A 164 24.65 -31.23 -4.48
C PHE A 164 24.89 -31.21 -5.98
N GLY A 165 25.12 -32.42 -6.52
CA GLY A 165 25.10 -32.65 -7.96
C GLY A 165 23.67 -32.49 -8.45
N VAL A 166 23.17 -31.26 -8.50
CA VAL A 166 21.86 -30.92 -9.07
C VAL A 166 21.80 -31.40 -10.53
N GLU A 167 22.94 -31.37 -11.23
CA GLU A 167 23.13 -31.98 -12.55
C GLU A 167 22.78 -33.47 -12.61
N LYS A 168 23.04 -34.23 -11.53
CA LYS A 168 22.80 -35.68 -11.48
C LYS A 168 21.32 -36.02 -11.23
N ILE A 169 20.62 -35.18 -10.47
CA ILE A 169 19.21 -35.37 -10.12
C ILE A 169 18.30 -35.00 -11.31
N VAL A 170 18.64 -33.96 -12.06
CA VAL A 170 17.93 -33.59 -13.30
C VAL A 170 18.16 -34.62 -14.41
N ALA A 171 19.36 -35.23 -14.47
CA ALA A 171 19.65 -36.35 -15.37
C ALA A 171 18.86 -37.63 -15.00
N GLU A 172 18.61 -37.87 -13.71
CA GLU A 172 17.79 -38.98 -13.24
C GLU A 172 16.28 -38.73 -13.48
N GLN A 173 15.81 -37.47 -13.46
CA GLN A 173 14.42 -37.12 -13.77
C GLN A 173 14.08 -37.18 -15.26
N SER A 174 15.00 -36.76 -16.14
CA SER A 174 14.82 -36.93 -17.58
C SER A 174 14.84 -38.40 -18.01
N ALA A 175 15.34 -39.30 -17.15
CA ALA A 175 15.20 -40.75 -17.31
C ALA A 175 13.90 -41.31 -16.68
N ALA A 176 13.35 -40.66 -15.64
CA ALA A 176 12.15 -41.11 -14.92
C ALA A 176 10.83 -40.78 -15.64
N GLU A 177 10.78 -39.76 -16.49
CA GLU A 177 9.63 -39.49 -17.38
C GLU A 177 9.39 -40.59 -18.43
N ALA A 178 10.30 -41.56 -18.57
CA ALA A 178 10.16 -42.70 -19.47
C ALA A 178 9.52 -43.95 -18.83
N THR A 179 9.24 -43.99 -17.52
CA THR A 179 8.69 -45.20 -16.87
C THR A 179 7.66 -44.90 -15.77
N VAL A 180 6.38 -44.94 -16.16
CA VAL A 180 5.20 -45.50 -15.47
C VAL A 180 5.07 -45.34 -13.94
N GLY A 181 3.92 -44.80 -13.51
CA GLY A 181 3.01 -45.54 -12.60
C GLY A 181 2.82 -45.04 -11.18
N SER A 182 1.65 -44.44 -10.94
CA SER A 182 0.79 -44.58 -9.75
C SER A 182 1.42 -44.98 -8.41
N ASP A 183 1.69 -44.01 -7.54
CA ASP A 183 1.18 -44.01 -6.15
C ASP A 183 1.36 -42.61 -5.53
N ALA A 184 0.46 -41.67 -5.87
CA ALA A 184 0.51 -40.27 -5.43
C ALA A 184 -0.13 -40.06 -4.04
N SER A 185 -1.02 -40.96 -3.59
CA SER A 185 -1.92 -40.69 -2.47
C SER A 185 -1.27 -40.71 -1.07
N ALA A 186 -0.07 -41.28 -0.91
CA ALA A 186 0.61 -41.37 0.38
C ALA A 186 1.59 -40.21 0.66
N VAL A 187 2.05 -39.52 -0.39
CA VAL A 187 2.92 -38.34 -0.29
C VAL A 187 2.08 -37.08 -0.09
N ASP A 188 0.92 -37.00 -0.73
CA ASP A 188 -0.03 -35.89 -0.63
C ASP A 188 -0.46 -35.60 0.81
N ALA A 189 -0.71 -36.63 1.62
CA ALA A 189 -1.18 -36.47 3.00
C ALA A 189 -0.08 -36.00 3.98
N ARG A 190 1.20 -36.26 3.71
CA ARG A 190 2.30 -35.82 4.58
C ARG A 190 2.69 -34.38 4.31
N VAL A 191 2.76 -33.98 3.04
CA VAL A 191 3.14 -32.61 2.65
C VAL A 191 2.00 -31.62 2.95
N ALA A 192 0.74 -32.01 2.71
CA ALA A 192 -0.41 -31.20 3.12
C ALA A 192 -0.46 -31.01 4.65
N ASN A 193 -0.20 -32.07 5.43
CA ASN A 193 -0.16 -31.98 6.89
C ASN A 193 1.07 -31.21 7.42
N GLU A 194 2.23 -31.29 6.77
CA GLU A 194 3.42 -30.50 7.17
C GLU A 194 3.24 -29.02 6.84
N LEU A 195 2.57 -28.68 5.73
CA LEU A 195 2.24 -27.30 5.37
C LEU A 195 1.10 -26.73 6.24
N ASP A 196 0.07 -27.52 6.54
CA ASP A 196 -0.97 -27.14 7.51
C ASP A 196 -0.38 -27.00 8.93
N ALA A 197 0.55 -27.85 9.34
CA ALA A 197 1.26 -27.72 10.63
C ALA A 197 2.21 -26.50 10.69
N LEU A 198 2.80 -26.14 9.55
CA LEU A 198 3.58 -24.90 9.37
C LEU A 198 2.72 -23.64 9.48
N LEU A 199 1.44 -23.73 9.06
CA LEU A 199 0.47 -22.64 9.07
C LEU A 199 -0.40 -22.61 10.35
N SER A 200 -0.48 -23.70 11.12
CA SER A 200 -1.36 -23.81 12.30
C SER A 200 -0.71 -23.43 13.64
N GLY A 201 0.58 -23.10 13.68
CA GLY A 201 1.25 -22.44 14.81
C GLY A 201 1.18 -23.17 16.17
N ASP A 202 1.88 -24.31 16.31
CA ASP A 202 2.06 -24.96 17.63
C ASP A 202 3.49 -24.72 18.17
N PRO A 203 3.68 -24.01 19.30
CA PRO A 203 5.00 -23.71 19.83
C PRO A 203 5.44 -24.81 20.83
N ALA A 204 6.54 -25.51 20.54
CA ALA A 204 7.26 -26.24 21.58
C ALA A 204 8.14 -25.27 22.40
N PRO A 205 8.18 -25.35 23.75
CA PRO A 205 8.87 -24.39 24.59
C PRO A 205 10.34 -24.77 24.76
N ILE A 206 11.26 -23.81 24.55
CA ILE A 206 12.65 -23.96 24.97
C ILE A 206 13.13 -22.71 25.72
N ALA A 207 13.85 -22.98 26.79
CA ALA A 207 14.13 -22.15 27.95
C ALA A 207 15.05 -20.95 27.71
N ARG A 208 14.84 -19.92 28.54
CA ARG A 208 15.79 -18.82 28.79
C ARG A 208 16.96 -19.32 29.62
N PRO A 209 18.17 -18.78 29.42
CA PRO A 209 19.10 -18.53 30.51
C PRO A 209 19.13 -17.05 30.87
N ALA A 210 19.49 -16.80 32.12
CA ALA A 210 19.42 -15.54 32.84
C ALA A 210 20.80 -14.87 33.04
N ASN A 211 20.73 -13.57 33.34
CA ASN A 211 21.66 -12.67 34.05
C ASN A 211 22.84 -12.03 33.28
N ASP A 212 22.69 -10.74 32.93
CA ASP A 212 23.17 -9.50 33.64
C ASP A 212 24.59 -9.44 34.24
N PRO A 213 25.20 -8.25 34.54
CA PRO A 213 24.66 -6.87 34.51
C PRO A 213 25.63 -5.73 34.01
N GLU A 214 25.13 -4.48 34.08
CA GLU A 214 25.85 -3.23 34.50
C GLU A 214 26.67 -2.44 33.42
N THR A 215 26.66 -1.09 33.27
CA THR A 215 26.10 0.07 34.04
C THR A 215 26.15 1.37 33.20
N GLU A 216 25.39 2.39 33.65
CA GLU A 216 25.60 3.88 33.59
C GLU A 216 25.62 4.62 32.23
N SER A 217 24.61 5.44 31.91
CA SER A 217 24.28 6.83 32.35
C SER A 217 25.06 7.94 31.65
N SER A 218 24.38 8.86 30.98
CA SER A 218 24.44 10.33 31.19
C SER A 218 23.57 11.10 30.19
N GLN A 219 23.09 12.25 30.64
CA GLN A 219 22.14 13.18 30.04
C GLN A 219 22.85 14.36 29.32
N GLU A 220 22.03 15.32 28.85
CA GLU A 220 22.32 16.71 28.38
C GLU A 220 22.55 16.87 26.87
N GLU A 221 22.08 17.90 26.16
CA GLU A 221 21.09 18.97 26.34
C GLU A 221 20.84 19.64 24.96
N GLN A 222 19.81 20.48 24.88
CA GLN A 222 19.28 21.18 23.71
C GLN A 222 20.21 22.28 23.13
N GLN A 223 20.02 22.67 21.85
CA GLN A 223 19.82 24.07 21.44
C GLN A 223 19.51 24.21 19.93
N GLY A 224 18.53 25.06 19.61
CA GLY A 224 18.12 25.43 18.26
C GLY A 224 18.82 26.67 17.70
N VAL A 225 18.64 26.91 16.40
CA VAL A 225 18.96 28.20 15.75
C VAL A 225 17.88 28.53 14.71
N GLN A 226 17.59 29.83 14.65
CA GLN A 226 16.50 30.56 14.01
C GLN A 226 16.53 30.63 12.47
N GLU A 227 15.34 30.91 11.94
CA GLU A 227 14.93 31.20 10.56
C GLU A 227 15.29 32.66 10.15
N PRO A 228 15.66 32.97 8.88
CA PRO A 228 15.78 34.35 8.41
C PRO A 228 14.62 34.79 7.50
N ASP A 229 14.02 35.92 7.90
CA ASP A 229 13.32 37.01 7.18
C ASP A 229 12.68 36.76 5.80
N GLN A 230 11.35 36.94 5.76
CA GLN A 230 10.53 36.92 4.54
C GLN A 230 10.58 38.25 3.78
N VAL A 231 10.83 38.15 2.48
CA VAL A 231 10.70 39.23 1.49
C VAL A 231 9.25 39.24 1.00
N ASP A 232 8.56 40.37 1.10
CA ASP A 232 7.17 40.56 0.66
C ASP A 232 7.03 40.43 -0.87
N ASP A 233 6.74 39.21 -1.35
CA ASP A 233 6.35 38.94 -2.73
C ASP A 233 4.81 39.07 -2.89
N PRO A 234 4.30 40.03 -3.67
CA PRO A 234 2.86 40.21 -3.91
C PRO A 234 2.18 38.97 -4.49
N ALA A 235 2.88 38.16 -5.30
CA ALA A 235 2.33 36.94 -5.88
C ALA A 235 2.20 35.82 -4.84
N ALA A 236 3.21 35.67 -3.97
CA ALA A 236 3.13 34.78 -2.81
C ALA A 236 1.97 35.19 -1.87
N SER A 237 1.71 36.49 -1.72
CA SER A 237 0.56 36.99 -0.96
C SER A 237 -0.79 36.64 -1.59
N ALA A 238 -0.88 36.59 -2.93
CA ALA A 238 -2.11 36.27 -3.64
C ALA A 238 -2.44 34.77 -3.55
N GLU A 239 -1.44 33.90 -3.72
CA GLU A 239 -1.60 32.44 -3.59
C GLU A 239 -1.97 32.06 -2.16
N ALA A 240 -1.35 32.72 -1.16
CA ALA A 240 -1.68 32.54 0.25
C ALA A 240 -3.12 32.96 0.56
N ARG A 241 -3.61 34.06 -0.02
CA ARG A 241 -5.02 34.49 0.10
C ARG A 241 -5.97 33.48 -0.53
N LYS A 242 -5.67 32.99 -1.73
CA LYS A 242 -6.45 31.96 -2.43
C LYS A 242 -6.56 30.70 -1.57
N PHE A 243 -5.43 30.20 -1.07
CA PHE A 243 -5.40 29.03 -0.19
C PHE A 243 -6.21 29.24 1.10
N ALA A 244 -6.04 30.40 1.74
CA ALA A 244 -6.75 30.71 2.98
C ALA A 244 -8.26 30.78 2.76
N ALA A 245 -8.71 31.45 1.70
CA ALA A 245 -10.14 31.55 1.38
C ALA A 245 -10.76 30.18 1.10
N LEU A 246 -10.10 29.34 0.29
CA LEU A 246 -10.57 27.99 -0.04
C LEU A 246 -10.61 27.05 1.17
N SER A 247 -9.62 27.14 2.06
CA SER A 247 -9.50 26.24 3.22
C SER A 247 -10.44 26.63 4.38
N GLN A 248 -11.09 27.79 4.31
CA GLN A 248 -12.03 28.28 5.34
C GLN A 248 -13.51 28.15 4.92
N ILE A 249 -13.78 27.54 3.77
CA ILE A 249 -15.16 27.28 3.33
C ILE A 249 -15.84 26.34 4.34
N SER A 250 -17.12 26.59 4.61
CA SER A 250 -17.96 25.72 5.43
C SER A 250 -17.90 24.29 4.88
N HIS A 251 -17.60 23.33 5.75
CA HIS A 251 -17.41 21.93 5.40
C HIS A 251 -17.96 21.02 6.49
N PHE A 252 -18.12 19.75 6.14
CA PHE A 252 -18.24 18.66 7.11
C PHE A 252 -17.00 17.76 7.01
N SER A 253 -16.60 17.13 8.12
CA SER A 253 -15.41 16.27 8.14
C SER A 253 -15.80 14.80 7.96
N VAL A 254 -14.95 14.05 7.26
CA VAL A 254 -15.07 12.61 7.05
C VAL A 254 -13.71 11.97 7.34
N GLY A 255 -13.71 10.90 8.12
CA GLY A 255 -12.49 10.12 8.39
C GLY A 255 -11.98 10.28 9.82
N GLY A 256 -10.65 10.34 9.96
CA GLY A 256 -9.96 10.41 11.25
C GLY A 256 -10.08 11.77 11.93
N GLU A 257 -9.88 11.79 13.24
CA GLU A 257 -9.92 13.01 14.06
C GLU A 257 -8.60 13.17 14.82
N GLY A 258 -8.25 14.40 15.18
CA GLY A 258 -7.08 14.72 15.98
C GLY A 258 -5.92 15.36 15.19
N PRO A 259 -4.93 15.92 15.91
CA PRO A 259 -3.88 16.74 15.32
C PRO A 259 -2.83 15.94 14.52
N ASP A 260 -2.74 14.64 14.76
CA ASP A 260 -1.79 13.76 14.08
C ASP A 260 -2.35 13.17 12.78
N ILE A 261 -3.64 13.39 12.48
CA ILE A 261 -4.29 12.90 11.26
C ILE A 261 -4.15 13.96 10.17
N PRO A 262 -3.52 13.64 9.02
CA PRO A 262 -3.44 14.57 7.91
C PRO A 262 -4.82 15.02 7.44
N GLU A 263 -4.92 16.32 7.12
CA GLU A 263 -6.15 16.98 6.73
C GLU A 263 -6.06 17.47 5.29
N ILE A 264 -7.09 17.18 4.51
CA ILE A 264 -7.26 17.70 3.16
C ILE A 264 -8.64 18.34 3.08
N ASN A 265 -8.71 19.59 2.64
CA ASN A 265 -9.96 20.24 2.27
C ASN A 265 -10.27 19.95 0.81
N ILE A 266 -11.50 19.57 0.51
CA ILE A 266 -11.94 19.26 -0.85
C ILE A 266 -13.26 19.97 -1.16
N ILE A 267 -13.32 20.63 -2.31
CA ILE A 267 -14.55 21.09 -2.92
C ILE A 267 -14.94 20.13 -4.02
N ILE A 268 -16.14 19.57 -3.96
CA ILE A 268 -16.56 18.48 -4.85
C ILE A 268 -18.00 18.62 -5.30
N ASP A 269 -18.30 18.07 -6.46
CA ASP A 269 -19.66 17.90 -6.97
C ASP A 269 -20.06 16.43 -6.91
N ALA A 270 -21.29 16.17 -6.42
CA ALA A 270 -21.79 14.84 -6.12
C ALA A 270 -21.95 13.91 -7.34
N LYS A 271 -21.92 14.42 -8.57
CA LYS A 271 -21.96 13.63 -9.81
C LYS A 271 -20.70 13.79 -10.66
N CYS A 272 -19.68 14.49 -10.16
CA CYS A 272 -18.45 14.68 -10.90
C CYS A 272 -17.62 13.39 -10.92
N PRO A 273 -17.33 12.80 -12.10
CA PRO A 273 -16.61 11.53 -12.19
C PRO A 273 -15.20 11.60 -11.58
N TYR A 274 -14.53 12.75 -11.69
CA TYR A 274 -13.23 12.95 -11.05
C TYR A 274 -13.31 13.04 -9.52
N CYS A 275 -14.43 13.51 -8.97
CA CYS A 275 -14.65 13.50 -7.52
C CYS A 275 -14.83 12.07 -7.01
N HIS A 276 -15.55 11.22 -7.76
CA HIS A 276 -15.68 9.80 -7.45
C HIS A 276 -14.35 9.05 -7.59
N ASP A 277 -13.57 9.33 -8.63
CA ASP A 277 -12.23 8.76 -8.81
C ASP A 277 -11.32 9.10 -7.62
N PHE A 278 -11.27 10.38 -7.23
CA PHE A 278 -10.50 10.79 -6.04
C PHE A 278 -10.98 10.08 -4.78
N TRP A 279 -12.29 10.06 -4.51
CA TRP A 279 -12.87 9.37 -3.36
C TRP A 279 -12.47 7.89 -3.33
N ASN A 280 -12.61 7.16 -4.43
CA ASN A 280 -12.26 5.75 -4.51
C ASN A 280 -10.79 5.47 -4.19
N LYS A 281 -9.91 6.38 -4.59
CA LYS A 281 -8.47 6.28 -4.33
C LYS A 281 -8.08 6.54 -2.87
N VAL A 282 -8.84 7.36 -2.14
CA VAL A 282 -8.49 7.75 -0.75
C VAL A 282 -9.39 7.15 0.32
N ARG A 283 -10.58 6.63 -0.03
CA ARG A 283 -11.62 6.21 0.93
C ARG A 283 -11.13 5.21 1.97
N VAL A 284 -10.23 4.29 1.61
CA VAL A 284 -9.70 3.30 2.57
C VAL A 284 -8.95 3.99 3.71
N LEU A 285 -8.17 5.04 3.41
CA LEU A 285 -7.45 5.82 4.42
C LEU A 285 -8.42 6.61 5.30
N VAL A 286 -9.49 7.14 4.71
CA VAL A 286 -10.57 7.85 5.41
C VAL A 286 -11.32 6.89 6.35
N GLU A 287 -11.73 5.72 5.85
CA GLU A 287 -12.44 4.68 6.60
C GLU A 287 -11.60 4.11 7.73
N LYS A 288 -10.28 3.95 7.51
CA LYS A 288 -9.31 3.53 8.54
C LYS A 288 -8.90 4.65 9.49
N LYS A 289 -9.51 5.84 9.39
CA LYS A 289 -9.23 7.00 10.24
C LYS A 289 -7.79 7.52 10.14
N MET A 290 -7.11 7.22 9.04
CA MET A 290 -5.73 7.63 8.74
C MET A 290 -5.68 8.93 7.91
N LEU A 291 -6.82 9.38 7.39
CA LEU A 291 -6.97 10.62 6.65
C LEU A 291 -8.25 11.32 7.10
N ARG A 292 -8.22 12.65 7.18
CA ARG A 292 -9.42 13.48 7.33
C ARG A 292 -9.65 14.27 6.05
N LEU A 293 -10.85 14.15 5.50
CA LEU A 293 -11.35 15.02 4.44
C LEU A 293 -12.33 16.02 5.03
N ASN A 294 -12.10 17.29 4.76
CA ASN A 294 -13.04 18.37 5.02
C ASN A 294 -13.73 18.71 3.72
N VAL A 295 -15.01 18.38 3.62
CA VAL A 295 -15.74 18.35 2.36
C VAL A 295 -16.68 19.56 2.28
N SER A 296 -16.48 20.38 1.25
CA SER A 296 -17.40 21.43 0.83
C SER A 296 -18.10 21.00 -0.46
N MET A 297 -19.43 21.10 -0.47
CA MET A 297 -20.21 20.68 -1.63
C MET A 297 -20.33 21.83 -2.63
N ALA A 298 -19.79 21.62 -3.82
CA ALA A 298 -20.18 22.31 -5.04
C ALA A 298 -21.33 21.54 -5.73
N ALA A 299 -22.08 22.22 -6.59
CA ALA A 299 -23.14 21.61 -7.40
C ALA A 299 -23.15 22.23 -8.82
N PHE A 300 -22.07 21.97 -9.56
CA PHE A 300 -21.83 22.48 -10.91
C PHE A 300 -22.60 21.76 -12.01
N LYS A 301 -22.81 20.44 -11.87
CA LYS A 301 -23.15 19.58 -13.02
C LYS A 301 -24.59 19.77 -13.49
N ASP A 302 -25.56 19.50 -12.61
CA ASP A 302 -26.99 19.52 -12.94
C ASP A 302 -27.86 19.56 -11.67
N GLU A 303 -29.19 19.59 -11.83
CA GLU A 303 -30.16 19.60 -10.74
C GLU A 303 -30.05 18.39 -9.80
N ALA A 304 -29.63 17.24 -10.32
CA ALA A 304 -29.41 16.05 -9.51
C ALA A 304 -28.20 16.23 -8.58
N SER A 305 -27.17 16.92 -9.05
CA SER A 305 -25.99 17.28 -8.25
C SER A 305 -26.35 18.22 -7.10
N VAL A 306 -27.24 19.19 -7.36
CA VAL A 306 -27.82 20.08 -6.34
C VAL A 306 -28.61 19.28 -5.29
N SER A 307 -29.47 18.36 -5.73
CA SER A 307 -30.32 17.57 -4.82
C SER A 307 -29.48 16.61 -3.96
N LEU A 308 -28.45 15.98 -4.53
CA LEU A 308 -27.52 15.12 -3.79
C LEU A 308 -26.65 15.92 -2.80
N ALA A 309 -26.17 17.11 -3.19
CA ALA A 309 -25.47 18.00 -2.28
C ALA A 309 -26.35 18.43 -1.10
N ALA A 310 -27.61 18.81 -1.35
CA ALA A 310 -28.57 19.11 -0.30
C ALA A 310 -28.82 17.90 0.61
N THR A 311 -28.97 16.70 0.04
CA THR A 311 -29.14 15.44 0.77
C THR A 311 -28.00 15.19 1.75
N ILE A 312 -26.75 15.47 1.35
CA ILE A 312 -25.58 15.34 2.21
C ILE A 312 -25.56 16.43 3.30
N LEU A 313 -25.72 17.69 2.90
CA LEU A 313 -25.56 18.85 3.80
C LEU A 313 -26.64 18.95 4.88
N ASP A 314 -27.85 18.45 4.58
CA ASP A 314 -29.00 18.48 5.48
C ASP A 314 -29.15 17.17 6.28
N ALA A 315 -28.30 16.18 6.04
CA ALA A 315 -28.30 14.94 6.80
C ALA A 315 -27.87 15.15 8.25
N LYS A 316 -28.41 14.33 9.16
CA LYS A 316 -27.96 14.28 10.55
C LYS A 316 -26.49 13.83 10.66
N ASP A 317 -26.07 12.95 9.75
CA ASP A 317 -24.68 12.50 9.60
C ASP A 317 -24.25 12.72 8.15
N PRO A 318 -23.76 13.93 7.82
CA PRO A 318 -23.30 14.26 6.49
C PRO A 318 -22.17 13.35 6.01
N ALA A 319 -21.31 12.88 6.90
CA ALA A 319 -20.17 12.03 6.54
C ALA A 319 -20.63 10.65 6.05
N ALA A 320 -21.59 10.02 6.74
CA ALA A 320 -22.14 8.73 6.33
C ALA A 320 -22.92 8.84 5.01
N VAL A 321 -23.75 9.88 4.85
CA VAL A 321 -24.51 10.11 3.61
C VAL A 321 -23.60 10.45 2.45
N PHE A 322 -22.56 11.25 2.68
CA PHE A 322 -21.51 11.54 1.71
C PHE A 322 -20.88 10.26 1.16
N ALA A 323 -20.43 9.35 2.04
CA ALA A 323 -19.85 8.09 1.61
C ALA A 323 -20.82 7.25 0.77
N GLN A 324 -22.12 7.22 1.12
CA GLN A 324 -23.13 6.52 0.33
C GLN A 324 -23.32 7.13 -1.06
N VAL A 325 -23.39 8.46 -1.15
CA VAL A 325 -23.50 9.16 -2.44
C VAL A 325 -22.28 8.90 -3.30
N MET A 326 -21.07 9.04 -2.74
CA MET A 326 -19.83 8.83 -3.49
C MET A 326 -19.59 7.37 -3.90
N ASN A 327 -20.13 6.41 -3.14
CA ASN A 327 -20.10 4.99 -3.49
C ASN A 327 -21.25 4.57 -4.43
N GLY A 328 -22.17 5.49 -4.77
CA GLY A 328 -23.32 5.20 -5.62
C GLY A 328 -24.38 4.30 -4.96
N SER A 329 -24.41 4.23 -3.63
CA SER A 329 -25.28 3.33 -2.86
C SER A 329 -26.47 4.03 -2.19
N ILE A 330 -26.63 5.34 -2.36
CA ILE A 330 -27.76 6.10 -1.80
C ILE A 330 -29.08 5.67 -2.46
N ALA A 331 -30.14 5.44 -1.67
CA ALA A 331 -31.44 5.11 -2.23
C ALA A 331 -32.15 6.37 -2.74
N ASN A 332 -32.86 6.28 -3.88
CA ASN A 332 -33.61 7.41 -4.43
C ASN A 332 -34.63 8.02 -3.44
N SER A 333 -35.19 7.22 -2.54
CA SER A 333 -36.13 7.69 -1.50
C SER A 333 -35.48 8.56 -0.42
N GLN A 334 -34.14 8.57 -0.33
CA GLN A 334 -33.39 9.39 0.61
C GLN A 334 -32.97 10.73 0.02
N ILE A 335 -33.08 10.92 -1.30
CA ILE A 335 -32.69 12.17 -1.96
C ILE A 335 -33.70 13.26 -1.59
N THR A 336 -33.21 14.34 -1.00
CA THR A 336 -34.01 15.49 -0.59
C THR A 336 -33.94 16.62 -1.61
N GLN A 337 -34.91 17.52 -1.54
CA GLN A 337 -34.86 18.77 -2.29
C GLN A 337 -33.97 19.80 -1.57
N LEU A 338 -33.49 20.76 -2.34
CA LEU A 338 -32.71 21.89 -1.85
C LEU A 338 -33.48 22.68 -0.78
N THR A 339 -32.89 22.82 0.41
CA THR A 339 -33.40 23.69 1.47
C THR A 339 -32.68 25.05 1.42
N GLU A 340 -33.16 26.03 2.18
CA GLU A 340 -32.48 27.32 2.23
C GLU A 340 -31.07 27.21 2.84
N SER A 341 -30.90 26.37 3.86
CA SER A 341 -29.60 26.17 4.50
C SER A 341 -28.59 25.51 3.56
N SER A 342 -28.98 24.45 2.84
CA SER A 342 -28.09 23.82 1.86
C SER A 342 -27.81 24.73 0.67
N ARG A 343 -28.79 25.54 0.22
CA ARG A 343 -28.60 26.58 -0.80
C ARG A 343 -27.53 27.59 -0.39
N GLU A 344 -27.61 28.14 0.82
CA GLU A 344 -26.64 29.12 1.31
C GLU A 344 -25.21 28.55 1.35
N LYS A 345 -25.04 27.32 1.84
CA LYS A 345 -23.72 26.66 1.90
C LYS A 345 -23.12 26.41 0.51
N ILE A 346 -23.94 25.91 -0.42
CA ILE A 346 -23.52 25.68 -1.81
C ILE A 346 -23.16 27.02 -2.47
N TYR A 347 -23.99 28.06 -2.30
CA TYR A 347 -23.74 29.38 -2.84
C TYR A 347 -22.46 30.01 -2.29
N ALA A 348 -22.24 29.96 -0.97
CA ALA A 348 -21.01 30.45 -0.34
C ALA A 348 -19.76 29.75 -0.88
N THR A 349 -19.85 28.45 -1.14
CA THR A 349 -18.77 27.68 -1.79
C THR A 349 -18.49 28.22 -3.20
N HIS A 350 -19.52 28.43 -4.02
CA HIS A 350 -19.38 29.00 -5.36
C HIS A 350 -18.82 30.43 -5.36
N GLN A 351 -19.23 31.27 -4.41
CA GLN A 351 -18.71 32.65 -4.30
C GLN A 351 -17.19 32.69 -4.11
N VAL A 352 -16.65 31.83 -3.24
CA VAL A 352 -15.20 31.74 -3.03
C VAL A 352 -14.51 31.21 -4.29
N MET A 353 -15.09 30.22 -4.97
CA MET A 353 -14.50 29.70 -6.21
C MET A 353 -14.51 30.74 -7.35
N ASP A 354 -15.60 31.50 -7.49
CA ASP A 354 -15.74 32.56 -8.49
C ASP A 354 -14.76 33.73 -8.26
N GLU A 355 -14.42 34.04 -6.99
CA GLU A 355 -13.42 35.05 -6.66
C GLU A 355 -12.04 34.76 -7.30
N PHE A 356 -11.71 33.48 -7.47
CA PHE A 356 -10.42 33.04 -8.01
C PHE A 356 -10.54 32.39 -9.41
N ASP A 357 -11.67 32.56 -10.10
CA ASP A 357 -11.98 31.98 -11.41
C ASP A 357 -11.80 30.43 -11.48
N LEU A 358 -12.12 29.75 -10.38
CA LEU A 358 -12.01 28.30 -10.27
C LEU A 358 -13.34 27.62 -10.65
N ARG A 359 -13.31 26.81 -11.70
CA ARG A 359 -14.50 26.08 -12.21
C ARG A 359 -14.26 24.58 -12.34
N VAL A 360 -13.42 24.05 -11.47
CA VAL A 360 -12.97 22.66 -11.49
C VAL A 360 -13.38 21.93 -10.21
N SER A 361 -13.70 20.65 -10.34
CA SER A 361 -13.92 19.75 -9.20
C SER A 361 -13.32 18.36 -9.51
N PRO A 362 -12.68 17.67 -8.56
CA PRO A 362 -12.42 18.14 -7.19
C PRO A 362 -11.42 19.31 -7.18
N LEU A 363 -11.59 20.27 -6.28
CA LEU A 363 -10.59 21.27 -5.95
C LEU A 363 -10.06 20.94 -4.56
N ILE A 364 -8.75 20.76 -4.44
CA ILE A 364 -8.15 20.17 -3.24
C ILE A 364 -7.17 21.18 -2.65
N THR A 365 -7.28 21.45 -1.35
CA THR A 365 -6.31 22.26 -0.61
C THR A 365 -5.80 21.55 0.64
N PHE A 366 -4.49 21.60 0.87
CA PHE A 366 -3.85 21.00 2.04
C PHE A 366 -2.52 21.71 2.32
N VAL A 367 -2.01 21.56 3.54
CA VAL A 367 -0.63 21.94 3.87
C VAL A 367 0.23 20.70 3.68
N SER A 368 1.29 20.80 2.87
CA SER A 368 2.18 19.68 2.63
C SER A 368 2.98 19.31 3.89
N LYS A 369 3.61 18.14 3.89
CA LYS A 369 4.53 17.70 4.96
C LYS A 369 5.69 18.68 5.20
N ASP A 370 6.05 19.46 4.19
CA ASP A 370 7.10 20.48 4.24
C ASP A 370 6.56 21.85 4.71
N GLY A 371 5.30 21.91 5.15
CA GLY A 371 4.63 23.12 5.65
C GLY A 371 4.09 24.04 4.56
N GLN A 372 4.07 23.61 3.29
CA GLN A 372 3.70 24.49 2.17
C GLN A 372 2.20 24.42 1.85
N PRO A 373 1.48 25.56 1.84
CA PRO A 373 0.10 25.62 1.35
C PRO A 373 0.03 25.16 -0.12
N THR A 374 -0.80 24.17 -0.40
CA THR A 374 -0.89 23.54 -1.72
C THR A 374 -2.32 23.52 -2.21
N ILE A 375 -2.52 23.88 -3.48
CA ILE A 375 -3.79 23.82 -4.20
C ILE A 375 -3.63 22.87 -5.38
N VAL A 376 -4.53 21.91 -5.53
CA VAL A 376 -4.58 20.98 -6.65
C VAL A 376 -5.94 21.09 -7.34
N GLU A 377 -5.91 21.41 -8.62
CA GLU A 377 -7.07 21.54 -9.48
C GLU A 377 -7.35 20.22 -10.20
N GLY A 378 -8.49 19.60 -9.92
CA GLY A 378 -8.89 18.29 -10.45
C GLY A 378 -8.36 17.11 -9.65
N ALA A 379 -8.70 15.90 -10.10
CA ALA A 379 -8.22 14.67 -9.48
C ALA A 379 -6.72 14.50 -9.76
N PRO A 380 -5.89 14.17 -8.74
CA PRO A 380 -4.48 13.86 -8.97
C PRO A 380 -4.33 12.67 -9.91
N LYS A 381 -3.55 12.86 -10.97
CA LYS A 381 -3.22 11.78 -11.92
C LYS A 381 -2.41 10.68 -11.25
N ASP A 382 -1.43 11.07 -10.44
CA ASP A 382 -0.67 10.19 -9.58
C ASP A 382 -1.10 10.42 -8.13
N ILE A 383 -2.00 9.57 -7.64
CA ILE A 383 -2.48 9.66 -6.26
C ILE A 383 -1.37 9.39 -5.26
N VAL A 384 -0.36 8.59 -5.62
CA VAL A 384 0.75 8.28 -4.73
C VAL A 384 1.60 9.52 -4.52
N ALA A 385 2.01 10.16 -5.62
CA ALA A 385 2.80 11.39 -5.54
C ALA A 385 2.04 12.48 -4.76
N PHE A 386 0.72 12.57 -4.95
CA PHE A 386 -0.14 13.44 -4.16
C PHE A 386 -0.11 13.10 -2.66
N LEU A 387 -0.41 11.85 -2.28
CA LEU A 387 -0.44 11.46 -0.86
C LEU A 387 0.95 11.56 -0.21
N SER A 388 2.04 11.41 -0.95
CA SER A 388 3.41 11.59 -0.45
C SER A 388 3.74 13.04 -0.03
N GLN A 389 2.95 14.00 -0.50
CA GLN A 389 3.02 15.40 -0.06
C GLN A 389 2.15 15.66 1.16
N VAL A 390 1.12 14.85 1.39
CA VAL A 390 0.17 14.97 2.51
C VAL A 390 0.71 14.25 3.76
N TYR A 391 1.27 13.06 3.58
CA TYR A 391 1.75 12.24 4.67
C TYR A 391 3.22 12.52 5.01
N ASP A 392 3.48 12.70 6.30
CA ASP A 392 4.78 12.45 6.88
C ASP A 392 4.91 10.92 7.12
N PRO A 393 5.83 10.24 6.41
CA PRO A 393 6.00 8.79 6.53
C PRO A 393 6.32 8.34 7.96
N GLU A 394 7.02 9.17 8.74
CA GLU A 394 7.39 8.83 10.12
C GLU A 394 6.19 8.91 11.07
N LYS A 395 5.33 9.92 10.89
CA LYS A 395 4.07 10.05 11.66
C LYS A 395 3.05 8.98 11.28
N LEU A 396 2.98 8.59 10.01
CA LEU A 396 2.10 7.51 9.55
C LEU A 396 2.47 6.18 10.23
N VAL A 397 3.76 5.82 10.19
CA VAL A 397 4.28 4.61 10.86
C VAL A 397 4.06 4.68 12.38
N ALA A 398 4.26 5.85 13.01
CA ALA A 398 4.02 6.03 14.43
C ALA A 398 2.54 5.91 14.82
N ALA A 399 1.61 6.47 14.04
CA ALA A 399 0.17 6.37 14.25
C ALA A 399 -0.32 4.92 14.13
N LEU A 400 0.22 4.18 13.17
CA LEU A 400 -0.09 2.76 12.96
C LEU A 400 0.42 1.87 14.11
N ARG A 401 1.59 2.18 14.68
CA ARG A 401 2.12 1.50 15.87
C ARG A 401 1.28 1.75 17.13
N LYS A 402 0.58 2.88 17.24
CA LYS A 402 -0.31 3.20 18.38
C LYS A 402 -1.68 2.52 18.30
N GLN A 403 -2.07 1.98 17.14
CA GLN A 403 -3.32 1.26 16.94
C GLN A 403 -3.19 -0.28 17.13
N GLN A 404 -1.97 -0.76 17.41
CA GLN A 404 -1.70 -2.11 17.93
C GLN A 404 -1.69 -2.08 19.45
#